data_AF-A0A5C4L6G7-F1
#
_entry.id   AF-A0A5C4L6G7-F1
#
_cell.length_a   1.000
_cell.length_b   1.000
_cell.length_c   1.000
_cell.angle_alpha   90.00
_cell.angle_beta   90.00
_cell.angle_gamma   90.00
#
_symmetry.space_group_name_H-M   'P 1'
#
loop_
_entity.id
_entity.type
_entity.pdbx_description
1 polymer ?
#
loop_
_entity_poly.entity_id
_entity_poly.type
_entity_poly.pdbx_seq_one_letter_code
_entity_poly.pdbx_strand_id
1 'polypeptide(L)'
;MEEVIKAFTLWLAVGTEAAAALIIGLATIEAVVSALLLFLPGRPGHAHSGGPQAAKEQVRLRLGRWLAVALEFELGADILRTAVAPTWSEIGQLAAIAAIRTLLNYFLQQEIDKAEGRHPADPAASTKIQ
;
A
#
# COMPACT_ATOMS: atom_id res chain seq x y z
N MET A 1 8.55 -38.17 -5.32
CA MET A 1 7.19 -37.59 -5.32
C MET A 1 7.16 -36.30 -4.49
N GLU A 2 7.72 -36.31 -3.28
CA GLU A 2 7.86 -35.11 -2.43
C GLU A 2 8.56 -33.93 -3.14
N GLU A 3 9.73 -34.14 -3.76
CA GLU A 3 10.45 -33.06 -4.47
C GLU A 3 9.65 -32.43 -5.61
N VAL A 4 8.81 -33.20 -6.31
CA VAL A 4 7.96 -32.70 -7.39
C VAL A 4 6.88 -31.76 -6.83
N ILE A 5 6.30 -32.13 -5.68
CA ILE A 5 5.32 -31.29 -4.98
C ILE A 5 6.00 -30.00 -4.48
N LYS A 6 7.21 -30.10 -3.91
CA LYS A 6 7.95 -28.93 -3.45
C LYS A 6 8.26 -27.95 -4.57
N ALA A 7 8.81 -28.45 -5.68
CA ALA A 7 9.10 -27.64 -6.85
C ALA A 7 7.83 -26.97 -7.40
N PHE A 8 6.74 -27.72 -7.53
CA PHE A 8 5.46 -27.20 -8.02
C PHE A 8 4.92 -26.07 -7.15
N THR A 9 4.88 -26.25 -5.83
CA THR A 9 4.38 -25.23 -4.91
C THR A 9 5.26 -23.98 -4.90
N LEU A 10 6.59 -24.13 -5.05
CA LEU A 10 7.50 -22.98 -5.20
C LEU A 10 7.25 -22.21 -6.50
N TRP A 11 7.01 -22.90 -7.61
CA TRP A 11 6.61 -22.25 -8.86
C TRP A 11 5.30 -21.47 -8.71
N LEU A 12 4.34 -22.01 -7.96
CA LEU A 12 3.10 -21.30 -7.64
C LEU A 12 3.35 -20.07 -6.76
N ALA A 13 4.21 -20.17 -5.75
CA ALA A 13 4.55 -19.03 -4.89
C ALA A 13 5.15 -17.88 -5.72
N VAL A 14 6.14 -18.19 -6.56
CA VAL A 14 6.78 -17.20 -7.45
C VAL A 14 5.78 -16.62 -8.46
N GLY A 15 4.90 -17.45 -9.02
CA GLY A 15 3.84 -16.97 -9.92
C GLY A 15 2.86 -16.02 -9.22
N THR A 16 2.55 -16.29 -7.95
CA THR A 16 1.67 -15.46 -7.12
C THR A 16 2.33 -14.11 -6.80
N GLU A 17 3.62 -14.09 -6.45
CA GLU A 17 4.40 -12.85 -6.29
C GLU A 17 4.47 -12.04 -7.58
N ALA A 18 4.72 -12.70 -8.71
CA ALA A 18 4.79 -12.03 -10.00
C ALA A 18 3.45 -11.34 -10.33
N ALA A 19 2.32 -11.98 -10.03
CA ALA A 19 1.00 -11.38 -10.19
C ALA A 19 0.80 -10.16 -9.27
N ALA A 20 1.20 -10.26 -7.99
CA ALA A 20 1.15 -9.14 -7.05
C ALA A 20 2.00 -7.95 -7.54
N ALA A 21 3.24 -8.20 -7.94
CA ALA A 21 4.17 -7.20 -8.46
C ALA A 21 3.61 -6.49 -9.71
N LEU A 22 2.98 -7.24 -10.62
CA LEU A 22 2.31 -6.67 -11.80
C LEU A 22 1.14 -5.76 -11.42
N ILE A 23 0.29 -6.19 -10.48
CA ILE A 23 -0.84 -5.39 -9.99
C ILE A 23 -0.34 -4.08 -9.36
N ILE A 24 0.66 -4.18 -8.48
CA ILE A 24 1.28 -3.00 -7.83
C ILE A 24 1.84 -2.05 -8.88
N GLY A 25 2.60 -2.58 -9.85
CA GLY A 25 3.20 -1.78 -10.91
C GLY A 25 2.17 -1.02 -11.73
N LEU A 26 1.15 -1.71 -12.23
CA LEU A 26 0.08 -1.10 -13.03
C LEU A 26 -0.72 -0.07 -12.24
N ALA A 27 -1.10 -0.38 -11.00
CA ALA A 27 -1.83 0.53 -10.14
C ALA A 27 -1.01 1.79 -9.80
N THR A 28 0.29 1.64 -9.59
CA THR A 28 1.20 2.75 -9.31
C THR A 28 1.35 3.64 -10.54
N ILE A 29 1.56 3.06 -11.73
CA ILE A 29 1.62 3.82 -12.99
C ILE A 29 0.33 4.61 -13.20
N GLU A 30 -0.83 3.96 -13.04
CA GLU A 30 -2.14 4.60 -13.15
C GLU A 30 -2.30 5.76 -12.16
N ALA A 31 -1.90 5.57 -10.90
CA ALA A 31 -2.00 6.59 -9.86
C ALA A 31 -1.11 7.79 -10.17
N VAL A 32 0.13 7.56 -10.64
CA VAL A 32 1.06 8.61 -11.04
C VAL A 32 0.52 9.41 -12.22
N VAL A 33 0.06 8.73 -13.28
CA VAL A 33 -0.53 9.40 -14.45
C VAL A 33 -1.74 10.23 -14.04
N SER A 34 -2.64 9.67 -13.23
CA SER A 34 -3.84 10.37 -12.75
C SER A 34 -3.47 11.59 -11.90
N ALA A 35 -2.49 11.46 -11.00
CA ALA A 35 -2.02 12.56 -10.17
C ALA A 35 -1.38 13.68 -11.00
N LEU A 36 -0.52 13.34 -11.96
CA LEU A 36 0.11 14.30 -12.87
C LEU A 36 -0.93 15.07 -13.71
N LEU A 37 -1.95 14.37 -14.20
CA LEU A 37 -3.03 14.98 -14.96
C LEU A 37 -3.85 15.99 -14.13
N LEU A 38 -3.91 15.85 -12.80
CA LEU A 38 -4.56 16.82 -11.90
C LEU A 38 -3.76 18.12 -11.74
N PHE A 39 -2.45 18.14 -12.05
CA PHE A 39 -1.64 19.34 -12.01
C PHE A 39 -1.77 20.21 -13.27
N LEU A 40 -2.33 19.68 -14.37
CA LEU A 40 -2.49 20.45 -15.60
C LEU A 40 -3.71 21.40 -15.49
N PRO A 41 -3.52 22.73 -15.53
CA PRO A 41 -4.62 23.69 -15.55
C PRO A 41 -5.39 23.58 -16.87
N GLY A 42 -6.71 23.35 -16.81
CA GLY A 42 -7.60 23.42 -17.98
C GLY A 42 -8.34 22.14 -18.38
N ARG A 43 -8.22 21.02 -17.63
CA ARG A 43 -9.10 19.86 -17.85
C ARG A 43 -10.43 20.05 -17.11
N PRO A 44 -11.59 19.82 -17.78
CA PRO A 44 -12.87 19.72 -17.12
C PRO A 44 -12.88 18.38 -16.37
N GLY A 45 -12.32 18.38 -15.16
CA GLY A 45 -12.43 17.25 -14.23
C GLY A 45 -13.91 16.92 -14.07
N HIS A 46 -14.25 15.64 -14.25
CA HIS A 46 -15.61 15.14 -14.13
C HIS A 46 -16.28 15.75 -12.89
N ALA A 47 -17.29 16.58 -13.16
CA ALA A 47 -18.02 17.35 -12.18
C ALA A 47 -18.82 16.39 -11.27
N HIS A 48 -18.19 15.88 -10.23
CA HIS A 48 -18.85 15.30 -9.07
C HIS A 48 -18.38 16.08 -7.84
N SER A 49 -19.05 17.23 -7.61
CA SER A 49 -19.34 17.87 -6.31
C SER A 49 -18.29 17.93 -5.17
N GLY A 50 -17.00 17.76 -5.44
CA GLY A 50 -15.93 17.93 -4.45
C GLY A 50 -14.71 18.52 -5.13
N GLY A 51 -14.12 19.58 -4.57
CA GLY A 51 -13.00 20.30 -5.19
C GLY A 51 -11.73 19.47 -5.41
N PRO A 52 -10.58 20.11 -5.73
CA PRO A 52 -9.30 19.43 -6.01
C PRO A 52 -8.86 18.39 -4.96
N GLN A 53 -9.32 18.52 -3.72
CA GLN A 53 -9.14 17.54 -2.63
C GLN A 53 -9.81 16.19 -2.93
N ALA A 54 -11.06 16.18 -3.43
CA ALA A 54 -11.82 14.96 -3.67
C ALA A 54 -11.22 14.11 -4.80
N ALA A 55 -10.68 14.75 -5.85
CA ALA A 55 -10.02 14.05 -6.94
C ALA A 55 -8.70 13.38 -6.49
N LYS A 56 -7.94 14.03 -5.61
CA LYS A 56 -6.73 13.43 -5.00
C LYS A 56 -7.08 12.23 -4.13
N GLU A 57 -8.11 12.36 -3.31
CA GLU A 57 -8.58 11.26 -2.46
C GLU A 57 -9.07 10.07 -3.30
N GLN A 58 -9.72 10.33 -4.44
CA GLN A 58 -10.15 9.26 -5.34
C GLN A 58 -8.97 8.47 -5.93
N VAL A 59 -7.88 9.15 -6.31
CA VAL A 59 -6.64 8.48 -6.76
C VAL A 59 -6.05 7.64 -5.64
N ARG A 60 -5.98 8.20 -4.42
CA ARG A 60 -5.47 7.50 -3.23
C ARG A 60 -6.29 6.25 -2.89
N LEU A 61 -7.62 6.36 -2.85
CA LEU A 61 -8.50 5.22 -2.57
C LEU A 61 -8.38 4.12 -3.63
N ARG A 62 -8.28 4.50 -4.91
CA ARG A 62 -8.15 3.54 -5.99
C ARG A 62 -6.83 2.79 -5.95
N LEU A 63 -5.72 3.51 -5.71
CA LEU A 63 -4.41 2.90 -5.49
C LEU A 63 -4.44 1.97 -4.28
N GLY A 64 -4.98 2.44 -3.15
CA GLY A 64 -5.08 1.66 -1.92
C GLY A 64 -5.83 0.34 -2.10
N ARG A 65 -6.93 0.34 -2.88
CA ARG A 65 -7.69 -0.88 -3.17
C ARG A 65 -6.89 -1.90 -3.99
N TRP A 66 -6.12 -1.46 -4.98
CA TRP A 66 -5.26 -2.37 -5.74
C TRP A 66 -4.07 -2.89 -4.94
N LEU A 67 -3.49 -2.05 -4.08
CA LEU A 67 -2.45 -2.49 -3.14
C LEU A 67 -2.99 -3.53 -2.16
N ALA A 68 -4.22 -3.36 -1.65
CA ALA A 68 -4.86 -4.35 -0.79
C ALA A 68 -4.99 -5.71 -1.49
N VAL A 69 -5.44 -5.72 -2.76
CA VAL A 69 -5.50 -6.95 -3.57
C VAL A 69 -4.12 -7.58 -3.71
N ALA A 70 -3.10 -6.81 -4.10
CA ALA A 70 -1.75 -7.35 -4.23
C ALA A 70 -1.21 -7.94 -2.91
N LEU A 71 -1.54 -7.34 -1.77
CA LEU A 71 -1.16 -7.87 -0.46
C LEU A 71 -1.81 -9.23 -0.14
N GLU A 72 -3.01 -9.50 -0.63
CA GLU A 72 -3.62 -10.84 -0.50
C GLU A 72 -2.87 -11.89 -1.32
N PHE A 73 -2.38 -11.53 -2.52
CA PHE A 73 -1.52 -12.40 -3.31
C PHE A 73 -0.16 -12.65 -2.64
N GLU A 74 0.48 -11.60 -2.11
CA GLU A 74 1.73 -11.72 -1.33
C GLU A 74 1.56 -12.66 -0.13
N LEU A 75 0.46 -12.50 0.63
CA LEU A 75 0.13 -13.41 1.73
C LEU A 75 -0.06 -14.86 1.24
N GLY A 76 -0.71 -15.05 0.09
CA GLY A 76 -0.85 -16.36 -0.55
C GLY A 76 0.50 -16.99 -0.91
N ALA A 77 1.42 -16.22 -1.48
CA ALA A 77 2.78 -16.68 -1.80
C ALA A 77 3.55 -17.10 -0.53
N ASP A 78 3.42 -16.33 0.55
CA ASP A 78 4.02 -16.62 1.85
C ASP A 78 3.46 -17.92 2.47
N ILE A 79 2.15 -18.13 2.39
CA ILE A 79 1.51 -19.39 2.82
C ILE A 79 2.04 -20.58 1.99
N LEU A 80 2.17 -20.41 0.67
CA LEU A 80 2.70 -21.46 -0.21
C LEU A 80 4.14 -21.82 0.16
N ARG A 81 5.01 -20.84 0.49
CA ARG A 81 6.38 -21.13 0.95
C ARG A 81 6.41 -21.88 2.28
N THR A 82 5.62 -21.46 3.25
CA THR A 82 5.59 -22.10 4.57
C THR A 82 5.04 -23.53 4.54
N ALA A 83 4.23 -23.88 3.54
CA ALA A 83 3.65 -25.22 3.38
C ALA A 83 4.64 -26.29 2.87
N VAL A 84 5.79 -25.92 2.29
CA VAL A 84 6.62 -26.83 1.48
C VAL A 84 7.77 -27.46 2.23
N ALA A 85 8.41 -26.73 3.15
CA ALA A 85 9.32 -27.26 4.15
C ALA A 85 9.67 -26.11 5.11
N PRO A 86 9.27 -26.13 6.39
CA PRO A 86 9.73 -25.13 7.34
C PRO A 86 11.20 -25.39 7.65
N THR A 87 12.13 -24.89 6.83
CA THR A 87 13.51 -24.75 7.29
C THR A 87 13.57 -23.57 8.25
N TRP A 88 14.30 -23.71 9.35
CA TRP A 88 14.46 -22.61 10.33
C TRP A 88 15.00 -21.32 9.67
N SER A 89 15.76 -21.46 8.58
CA SER A 89 16.23 -20.35 7.75
C SER A 89 15.10 -19.65 6.98
N GLU A 90 14.21 -20.40 6.33
CA GLU A 90 13.08 -19.84 5.57
C GLU A 90 12.05 -19.19 6.49
N ILE A 91 11.74 -19.81 7.63
CA ILE A 91 10.90 -19.19 8.67
C ILE A 91 11.54 -17.89 9.16
N GLY A 92 12.87 -17.88 9.37
CA GLY A 92 13.61 -16.69 9.77
C GLY A 92 13.53 -15.55 8.74
N GLN A 93 13.67 -15.85 7.44
CA GLN A 93 13.55 -14.85 6.38
C GLN A 93 12.13 -14.29 6.29
N LEU A 94 11.11 -15.15 6.35
CA LEU A 94 9.72 -14.74 6.34
C LEU A 94 9.39 -13.85 7.54
N ALA A 95 9.83 -14.24 8.74
CA ALA A 95 9.66 -13.46 9.96
C ALA A 95 10.38 -12.11 9.87
N ALA A 96 11.57 -12.05 9.25
CA ALA A 96 12.29 -10.80 9.02
C ALA A 96 11.53 -9.87 8.07
N ILE A 97 11.02 -10.38 6.95
CA ILE A 97 10.22 -9.60 5.98
C ILE A 97 8.95 -9.06 6.66
N ALA A 98 8.23 -9.93 7.39
CA ALA A 98 7.03 -9.55 8.12
C ALA A 98 7.32 -8.49 9.21
N ALA A 99 8.42 -8.64 9.95
CA ALA A 99 8.85 -7.67 10.95
C ALA A 99 9.20 -6.32 10.32
N ILE A 100 9.98 -6.30 9.22
CA ILE A 100 10.32 -5.08 8.48
C ILE A 100 9.06 -4.37 7.98
N ARG A 101 8.12 -5.11 7.38
CA ARG A 101 6.84 -4.56 6.91
C ARG A 101 6.06 -3.94 8.05
N THR A 102 6.00 -4.62 9.20
CA THR A 102 5.29 -4.13 10.40
C THR A 102 5.94 -2.85 10.96
N LEU A 103 7.27 -2.85 11.10
CA LEU A 103 8.03 -1.72 11.61
C LEU A 103 7.92 -0.50 10.70
N LEU A 104 8.13 -0.66 9.39
CA LEU A 104 8.02 0.44 8.43
C LEU A 104 6.60 1.01 8.41
N ASN A 105 5.59 0.15 8.36
CA ASN A 105 4.20 0.60 8.35
C ASN A 105 3.82 1.31 9.66
N TYR A 106 4.31 0.82 10.80
CA TYR A 106 4.11 1.46 12.10
C TYR A 106 4.75 2.86 12.18
N PHE A 107 6.00 3.00 11.76
CA PHE A 107 6.69 4.29 11.80
C PHE A 107 6.08 5.31 10.84
N LEU A 108 5.70 4.87 9.64
CA LEU A 108 5.05 5.75 8.67
C LEU A 108 3.71 6.27 9.21
N GLN A 109 2.89 5.40 9.80
CA GLN A 109 1.63 5.79 10.43
C GLN A 109 1.85 6.80 11.57
N GLN A 110 2.85 6.53 12.41
CA GLN A 110 3.20 7.41 13.53
C GLN A 110 3.67 8.80 13.08
N GLU A 111 4.41 8.90 11.97
CA GLU A 111 4.82 10.19 11.40
C GLU A 111 3.64 10.98 10.85
N ILE A 112 2.68 10.31 10.20
CA ILE A 112 1.44 10.93 9.70
C ILE A 112 0.63 11.49 10.87
N ASP A 113 0.40 10.69 11.91
CA ASP A 113 -0.36 11.13 13.10
C ASP A 113 0.28 12.34 13.79
N LYS A 114 1.62 12.37 13.87
CA LYS A 114 2.37 13.53 14.41
C LYS A 114 2.27 14.77 13.54
N ALA A 115 2.21 14.61 12.22
CA ALA A 115 2.04 15.72 11.30
C ALA A 115 0.62 16.29 11.35
N GLU A 116 -0.39 15.44 11.48
CA GLU A 116 -1.80 15.85 11.60
C GLU A 116 -2.11 16.54 12.95
N GLY A 117 -1.52 16.03 14.04
CA GLY A 117 -1.61 16.67 15.37
C GLY A 117 -0.91 18.03 15.49
N ARG A 118 -0.15 18.45 14.46
CA ARG A 118 0.53 19.75 14.40
C ARG A 118 -0.25 20.84 13.66
N HIS A 119 -1.50 20.61 13.26
CA HIS A 119 -2.33 21.72 12.78
C HIS A 119 -2.52 22.74 13.92
N PRO A 120 -1.93 23.95 13.85
CA PRO A 120 -2.10 24.95 14.88
C PRO A 120 -3.45 25.63 14.67
N ALA A 121 -4.45 25.30 15.50
CA ALA A 121 -5.55 26.21 15.78
C ALA A 121 -5.08 27.15 16.90
N ASP A 122 -4.33 28.20 16.57
CA ASP A 122 -4.78 29.57 16.26
C ASP A 122 -5.06 30.41 17.54
N PRO A 123 -4.15 31.30 17.96
CA PRO A 123 -4.28 32.12 19.18
C PRO A 123 -5.34 33.25 19.11
N ALA A 124 -6.21 33.28 18.10
CA ALA A 124 -7.17 34.38 17.89
C ALA A 124 -8.41 34.41 18.83
N ALA A 125 -8.51 33.51 19.82
CA ALA A 125 -9.68 33.43 20.71
C ALA A 125 -9.64 34.32 21.97
N SER A 126 -8.59 35.12 22.19
CA SER A 126 -8.39 35.88 23.45
C SER A 126 -8.79 37.37 23.41
N THR A 127 -9.28 37.93 22.30
CA THR A 127 -9.53 39.40 22.16
C THR A 127 -11.01 39.81 22.28
N LYS A 128 -11.89 38.97 22.85
CA LYS A 128 -13.30 39.33 23.12
C LYS A 128 -13.68 39.24 24.59
N ILE A 129 -12.85 39.78 25.48
CA ILE A 129 -13.27 40.20 26.83
C ILE A 129 -12.52 41.50 27.16
N GLN A 130 -12.98 42.62 26.60
CA GLN A 130 -12.79 43.96 27.15
C GLN A 130 -13.86 44.89 26.61
#